data_AF-A0A953CND4-F1
#
_entry.id   AF-A0A953CND4-F1
#
_cell.length_a   1.000
_cell.length_b   1.000
_cell.length_c   1.000
_cell.angle_alpha   90.00
_cell.angle_beta   90.00
_cell.angle_gamma   90.00
#
_symmetry.space_group_name_H-M   'P 1'
#
loop_
_entity.id
_entity.type
_entity.pdbx_description
1 polymer ?
#
loop_
_entity_poly.entity_id
_entity_poly.type
_entity_poly.pdbx_seq_one_letter_code
_entity_poly.pdbx_strand_id
1 'polypeptide(L)'
;MIVISFRSRIRPGCDLQALDRLGTRMYELASAMPGFVSYQDFTAADGESLTLIEFADHASLAAWRDHPEHRAAQERGRLEFFSDYRIQVCEAVRSYRFSAAEGRVDEG
;
A
#
# COMPACT_ATOMS: atom_id res chain seq x y z
N MET A 1 8.56 -11.98 -3.43
CA MET A 1 7.51 -11.07 -2.93
C MET A 1 7.89 -9.64 -3.28
N ILE A 2 6.91 -8.84 -3.70
CA ILE A 2 7.07 -7.42 -3.97
C ILE A 2 6.39 -6.61 -2.87
N VAL A 3 7.11 -5.64 -2.33
CA VAL A 3 6.65 -4.75 -1.26
C VAL A 3 6.62 -3.33 -1.80
N ILE A 4 5.48 -2.66 -1.67
CA ILE A 4 5.30 -1.26 -2.03
C ILE A 4 5.31 -0.46 -0.73
N SER A 5 6.21 0.51 -0.64
CA SER A 5 6.19 1.53 0.39
C SER A 5 5.62 2.81 -0.21
N PHE A 6 4.45 3.22 0.25
CA PHE A 6 3.83 4.49 -0.12
C PHE A 6 3.82 5.42 1.10
N ARG A 7 4.75 6.37 1.11
CA ARG A 7 4.87 7.39 2.15
C ARG A 7 4.20 8.65 1.66
N SER A 8 3.29 9.23 2.42
CA SER A 8 2.52 10.40 2.01
C SER A 8 2.31 11.39 3.14
N ARG A 9 2.08 12.64 2.77
CA ARG A 9 1.57 13.68 3.66
C ARG A 9 0.26 14.19 3.12
N ILE A 10 -0.71 14.33 4.03
CA ILE A 10 -2.03 14.82 3.70
C ILE A 10 -2.00 16.34 3.55
N ARG A 11 -2.73 16.86 2.58
CA ARG A 11 -2.90 18.29 2.36
C ARG A 11 -3.76 18.89 3.48
N PRO A 12 -3.38 20.03 4.07
CA PRO A 12 -4.23 20.71 5.05
C PRO A 12 -5.60 21.04 4.47
N GLY A 13 -6.67 20.77 5.24
CA GLY A 13 -8.05 21.09 4.87
C GLY A 13 -8.67 20.18 3.80
N CYS A 14 -8.02 19.06 3.43
CA CYS A 14 -8.65 18.08 2.55
C CYS A 14 -9.82 17.36 3.26
N ASP A 15 -10.75 16.81 2.46
CA ASP A 15 -11.83 15.97 2.99
C ASP A 15 -11.27 14.60 3.43
N LEU A 16 -11.02 14.46 4.73
CA LEU A 16 -10.50 13.23 5.31
C LEU A 16 -11.46 12.05 5.20
N GLN A 17 -12.77 12.28 5.17
CA GLN A 17 -13.73 11.18 4.99
C GLN A 17 -13.72 10.68 3.55
N ALA A 18 -13.55 11.59 2.58
CA ALA A 18 -13.38 11.19 1.19
C ALA A 18 -12.07 10.43 0.97
N LEU A 19 -10.99 10.84 1.63
CA LEU A 19 -9.72 10.12 1.61
C LEU A 19 -9.85 8.71 2.22
N ASP A 20 -10.50 8.59 3.37
CA ASP A 20 -10.74 7.30 4.03
C ASP A 20 -11.56 6.34 3.15
N ARG A 21 -12.63 6.84 2.50
CA ARG A 21 -13.39 6.05 1.52
C ARG A 21 -12.54 5.63 0.32
N LEU A 22 -11.67 6.51 -0.18
CA LEU A 22 -10.77 6.18 -1.27
C LEU A 22 -9.79 5.08 -0.86
N GLY A 23 -9.18 5.19 0.33
CA GLY A 23 -8.28 4.18 0.88
C GLY A 23 -8.97 2.82 1.07
N THR A 24 -10.15 2.81 1.68
CA THR A 24 -10.99 1.61 1.85
C THR A 24 -11.26 0.95 0.50
N ARG A 25 -11.61 1.74 -0.52
CA ARG A 25 -11.86 1.20 -1.86
C ARG A 25 -10.61 0.62 -2.52
N MET A 26 -9.44 1.23 -2.31
CA MET A 26 -8.17 0.68 -2.79
C MET A 26 -7.82 -0.64 -2.11
N TYR A 27 -8.07 -0.75 -0.80
CA TYR A 27 -7.93 -2.00 -0.07
C TYR A 27 -8.85 -3.10 -0.61
N GLU A 28 -10.15 -2.81 -0.77
CA GLU A 28 -11.12 -3.77 -1.33
C GLU A 28 -10.71 -4.25 -2.72
N LEU A 29 -10.30 -3.31 -3.57
CA LEU A 29 -9.91 -3.61 -4.94
C LEU A 29 -8.65 -4.47 -4.96
N ALA A 30 -7.60 -4.08 -4.23
CA ALA A 30 -6.35 -4.83 -4.18
C ALA A 30 -6.56 -6.23 -3.57
N SER A 31 -7.32 -6.34 -2.48
CA SER A 31 -7.57 -7.62 -1.79
C SER A 31 -8.37 -8.63 -2.61
N ALA A 32 -9.14 -8.17 -3.60
CA ALA A 32 -9.82 -9.03 -4.55
C ALA A 32 -8.93 -9.52 -5.72
N MET A 33 -7.71 -9.00 -5.86
CA MET A 33 -6.84 -9.33 -7.00
C MET A 33 -5.97 -10.57 -6.74
N PRO A 34 -5.74 -11.41 -7.77
CA PRO A 34 -4.80 -12.52 -7.66
C PRO A 34 -3.40 -12.07 -7.24
N GLY A 35 -2.84 -12.77 -6.26
CA GLY A 35 -1.50 -12.52 -5.74
C GLY A 35 -1.37 -11.29 -4.83
N PHE A 36 -2.49 -10.69 -4.40
CA PHE A 36 -2.48 -9.82 -3.22
C PHE A 36 -2.06 -10.60 -1.98
N VAL A 37 -1.18 -10.00 -1.16
CA VAL A 37 -0.69 -10.61 0.09
C VAL A 37 -1.18 -9.81 1.29
N SER A 38 -0.90 -8.50 1.32
CA SER A 38 -1.29 -7.65 2.45
C SER A 38 -1.39 -6.17 2.06
N TYR A 39 -2.09 -5.41 2.89
CA TYR A 39 -2.22 -3.96 2.83
C TYR A 39 -2.33 -3.44 4.26
N GLN A 40 -1.48 -2.51 4.66
CA GLN A 40 -1.43 -1.98 6.01
C GLN A 40 -1.11 -0.48 5.97
N ASP A 41 -1.88 0.30 6.75
CA ASP A 41 -1.66 1.73 6.93
C ASP A 41 -1.11 2.03 8.31
N PHE A 42 -0.13 2.94 8.36
CA PHE A 42 0.48 3.45 9.57
C PHE A 42 0.54 4.97 9.50
N THR A 43 0.40 5.62 10.65
CA THR A 43 0.56 7.07 10.77
C THR A 43 1.61 7.37 11.83
N ALA A 44 2.65 8.07 11.43
CA ALA A 44 3.69 8.55 12.33
C ALA A 44 3.20 9.75 13.16
N ALA A 45 3.85 9.99 14.30
CA ALA A 45 3.50 11.08 15.20
C ALA A 45 3.68 12.48 14.57
N ASP A 46 4.52 12.59 13.53
CA ASP A 46 4.75 13.82 12.77
C ASP A 46 3.75 14.02 11.60
N GLY A 47 2.73 13.17 11.53
CA GLY A 47 1.68 13.22 10.51
C GLY A 47 2.07 12.67 9.14
N GLU A 48 3.23 12.04 8.97
CA GLU A 48 3.49 11.22 7.78
C GLU A 48 2.69 9.91 7.85
N SER A 49 2.08 9.51 6.74
CA SER A 49 1.43 8.21 6.59
C SER A 49 2.30 7.27 5.76
N LEU A 50 2.35 5.99 6.15
CA LEU A 50 2.96 4.90 5.40
C LEU A 50 1.91 3.83 5.12
N THR A 51 1.65 3.59 3.85
CA THR A 51 0.94 2.40 3.39
C THR A 51 1.97 1.37 2.90
N LEU A 52 1.91 0.17 3.44
CA LEU A 52 2.63 -1.00 2.93
C LEU A 52 1.63 -1.88 2.17
N ILE A 53 1.98 -2.24 0.94
CA ILE A 53 1.18 -3.16 0.12
C ILE A 53 2.09 -4.25 -0.40
N GLU A 54 1.69 -5.50 -0.25
CA GLU A 54 2.47 -6.66 -0.65
C GLU A 54 1.75 -7.44 -1.74
N PHE A 55 2.50 -7.79 -2.79
CA PHE A 55 2.07 -8.70 -3.84
C PHE A 55 3.04 -9.87 -3.95
N ALA A 56 2.53 -11.03 -4.34
CA ALA A 56 3.32 -12.25 -4.47
C ALA A 56 4.46 -12.07 -5.48
N ASP A 57 4.18 -11.39 -6.59
CA ASP A 57 5.08 -11.23 -7.72
C ASP A 57 4.86 -9.92 -8.52
N HIS A 58 5.73 -9.70 -9.52
CA HIS A 58 5.67 -8.54 -10.40
C HIS A 58 4.44 -8.51 -11.32
N ALA A 59 3.87 -9.66 -11.68
CA ALA A 59 2.72 -9.71 -12.58
C ALA A 59 1.45 -9.23 -11.85
N SER A 60 1.25 -9.68 -10.61
CA SER A 60 0.19 -9.19 -9.73
C SER A 60 0.32 -7.69 -9.46
N LEU A 61 1.54 -7.20 -9.19
CA LEU A 61 1.77 -5.76 -9.07
C LEU A 61 1.43 -5.00 -10.36
N ALA A 62 1.85 -5.50 -11.53
CA ALA A 62 1.56 -4.86 -12.80
C ALA A 62 0.05 -4.77 -13.05
N ALA A 63 -0.70 -5.85 -12.75
CA ALA A 63 -2.15 -5.84 -12.81
C ALA A 63 -2.76 -4.75 -11.92
N TRP A 64 -2.27 -4.61 -10.67
CA TRP A 64 -2.73 -3.56 -9.75
C TRP A 64 -2.42 -2.17 -10.29
N ARG A 65 -1.18 -1.92 -10.73
CA ARG A 65 -0.75 -0.64 -11.32
C ARG A 65 -1.62 -0.24 -12.51
N ASP A 66 -2.00 -1.20 -13.34
CA ASP A 66 -2.71 -0.94 -14.60
C ASP A 66 -4.24 -0.96 -14.44
N HIS A 67 -4.75 -1.35 -13.27
CA HIS A 67 -6.19 -1.36 -13.01
C HIS A 67 -6.80 0.06 -13.15
N PRO A 68 -7.85 0.27 -13.98
CA PRO A 68 -8.37 1.60 -14.28
C PRO A 68 -8.80 2.39 -13.03
N GLU A 69 -9.45 1.74 -12.09
CA GLU A 69 -9.91 2.38 -10.84
C GLU A 69 -8.74 2.81 -9.94
N HIS A 70 -7.65 2.04 -9.90
CA HIS A 70 -6.46 2.43 -9.14
C HIS A 70 -5.75 3.61 -9.81
N ARG A 71 -5.68 3.65 -11.15
CA ARG A 71 -5.13 4.81 -11.87
C ARG A 71 -5.93 6.08 -11.61
N ALA A 72 -7.26 5.99 -11.60
CA ALA A 72 -8.13 7.11 -11.24
C ALA A 72 -7.91 7.56 -9.79
N ALA A 73 -7.77 6.62 -8.85
CA ALA A 73 -7.46 6.94 -7.46
C ALA A 73 -6.12 7.65 -7.28
N GLN A 74 -5.07 7.25 -8.02
CA GLN A 74 -3.78 7.93 -7.99
C GLN A 74 -3.86 9.38 -8.50
N GLU A 75 -4.65 9.62 -9.54
CA GLU A 75 -4.88 10.97 -10.06
C GLU A 75 -5.60 11.84 -9.02
N ARG A 76 -6.70 11.33 -8.45
CA ARG A 76 -7.41 12.01 -7.36
C ARG A 76 -6.51 12.27 -6.16
N GLY A 77 -5.68 11.31 -5.77
CA GLY A 77 -4.69 11.46 -4.71
C GLY A 77 -3.81 12.70 -4.89
N ARG A 78 -3.26 12.90 -6.08
CA ARG A 78 -2.41 14.07 -6.41
C ARG A 78 -3.18 15.39 -6.38
N LEU A 79 -4.42 15.39 -6.87
CA LEU A 79 -5.21 16.61 -7.03
C LEU A 79 -5.85 17.06 -5.72
N GLU A 80 -6.39 16.11 -4.95
CA GLU A 80 -7.32 16.38 -3.85
C GLU A 80 -6.67 16.21 -2.47
N PHE A 81 -5.84 15.18 -2.28
CA PHE A 81 -5.56 14.67 -0.93
C PHE A 81 -4.13 14.83 -0.45
N PHE A 82 -3.13 14.59 -1.29
CA PHE A 82 -1.74 14.59 -0.87
C PHE A 82 -1.04 15.92 -1.15
N SER A 83 -0.23 16.38 -0.20
CA SER A 83 0.68 17.51 -0.36
C SER A 83 2.03 17.08 -0.93
N ASP A 84 2.50 15.89 -0.54
CA ASP A 84 3.66 15.20 -1.12
C ASP A 84 3.51 13.69 -0.89
N TYR A 85 4.16 12.90 -1.74
CA TYR A 85 4.33 11.47 -1.50
C TYR A 85 5.54 10.87 -2.21
N ARG A 86 6.01 9.74 -1.69
CA ARG A 86 7.05 8.89 -2.28
C ARG A 86 6.57 7.44 -2.33
N ILE A 87 6.66 6.84 -3.51
CA ILE A 87 6.39 5.40 -3.71
C ILE A 87 7.70 4.70 -4.03
N GLN A 88 7.96 3.59 -3.34
CA GLN A 88 9.06 2.69 -3.64
C GLN A 88 8.50 1.29 -3.85
N VAL A 89 8.94 0.64 -4.92
CA VAL A 89 8.66 -0.77 -5.20
C VAL A 89 9.93 -1.54 -4.91
N CYS A 90 9.86 -2.46 -3.96
CA CYS A 90 10.98 -3.22 -3.44
C CYS A 90 10.74 -4.71 -3.65
N GLU A 91 11.78 -5.45 -3.98
CA GLU A 91 11.75 -6.91 -3.96
C GLU A 91 12.34 -7.40 -2.64
N ALA A 92 11.63 -8.32 -1.97
CA ALA A 92 12.15 -8.93 -0.76
C ALA A 92 13.35 -9.82 -1.11
N VAL A 93 14.52 -9.49 -0.57
CA VAL A 93 15.74 -10.28 -0.76
C VAL A 93 15.70 -11.54 0.13
N ARG A 94 15.06 -11.43 1.31
CA ARG A 94 14.83 -12.51 2.28
C ARG A 94 13.63 -12.18 3.16
N SER A 95 12.87 -13.19 3.55
CA SER A 95 11.72 -13.11 4.45
C SER A 95 11.81 -14.17 5.54
N TYR A 96 11.48 -13.78 6.77
CA TYR A 96 11.44 -14.68 7.92
C TYR A 96 10.27 -14.32 8.80
N ARG A 97 9.62 -15.35 9.34
CA ARG A 97 8.60 -15.21 10.36
C ARG A 97 9.07 -15.84 11.66
N PHE A 98 8.70 -15.25 12.78
CA PHE A 98 8.94 -15.81 14.10
C PHE A 98 7.64 -15.87 14.88
N SER A 99 7.35 -17.02 15.47
CA SER A 99 6.35 -17.14 16.51
C SER A 99 7.00 -17.74 17.76
N ALA A 100 6.57 -17.32 18.95
CA ALA A 100 7.14 -17.83 20.21
C ALA A 100 6.96 -19.36 20.36
N ALA A 101 5.92 -19.92 19.71
CA ALA A 101 5.63 -21.34 19.74
C ALA A 101 6.45 -22.15 18.73
N GLU A 102 6.72 -21.60 17.54
CA GLU A 102 7.29 -22.35 16.41
C GLU A 102 8.74 -21.94 16.10
N GLY A 103 9.26 -20.91 16.76
CA GLY A 103 10.59 -20.37 16.48
C GLY A 103 10.62 -19.59 15.16
N ARG A 104 11.81 -19.46 14.57
CA ARG A 104 12.02 -18.74 13.30
C ARG A 104 11.83 -19.69 12.13
N VAL A 105 11.00 -19.27 11.18
CA VAL A 105 10.73 -19.94 9.90
C VAL A 105 11.27 -19.04 8.78
N ASP A 106 11.97 -19.64 7.83
CA ASP A 106 12.39 -18.99 6.59
C ASP A 106 11.23 -19.06 5.57
N GLU A 107 10.87 -17.92 5.01
CA GLU A 107 9.77 -17.78 4.04
C GLU A 107 10.28 -17.39 2.64
N GLY A 108 11.60 -17.45 2.42
CA GLY A 108 12.27 -17.11 1.16
C GLY A 108 13.00 -15.77 1.24
#